data_AF-A0A529FEC0-F1
#
_entry.id   AF-A0A529FEC0-F1
#
_cell.length_a   1.000
_cell.length_b   1.000
_cell.length_c   1.000
_cell.angle_alpha   90.00
_cell.angle_beta   90.00
_cell.angle_gamma   90.00
#
_symmetry.space_group_name_H-M   'P 1'
#
loop_
_entity.id
_entity.type
_entity.pdbx_description
1 polymer ?
#
loop_
_entity_poly.entity_id
_entity_poly.type
_entity_poly.pdbx_seq_one_letter_code
_entity_poly.pdbx_strand_id
1 'polypeptide(L)'
;LSGADPEGLFPAILGHEGAGVVVDVGKGVTSVKKGDHVIPLYTPECRQCPSCLSRKTNLCTAIRATQGQGLMPDGSSRFSMGKDKLFHYMGCSTFSNFTVLPEIAVAKVNPDAPFDKICYIGCGVTTG
;
A
#
# COMPACT_ATOMS: atom_id res chain seq x y z
N LEU A 1 -16.58 -6.89 -14.47
CA LEU A 1 -15.33 -7.31 -13.79
C LEU A 1 -15.17 -8.80 -14.04
N SER A 2 -14.20 -9.22 -14.85
CA SER A 2 -14.08 -10.58 -15.40
C SER A 2 -13.57 -11.64 -14.40
N GLY A 3 -13.32 -11.27 -13.14
CA GLY A 3 -12.70 -12.16 -12.15
C GLY A 3 -11.22 -12.49 -12.43
N ALA A 4 -10.67 -12.00 -13.54
CA ALA A 4 -9.24 -12.08 -13.88
C ALA A 4 -8.46 -10.88 -13.35
N ASP A 5 -8.89 -10.33 -12.20
CA ASP A 5 -8.12 -9.29 -11.55
C ASP A 5 -6.85 -9.93 -10.97
N PRO A 6 -5.63 -9.45 -11.30
CA PRO A 6 -4.39 -9.90 -10.66
C PRO A 6 -4.44 -9.87 -9.12
N GLU A 7 -5.39 -9.15 -8.55
CA GLU A 7 -5.70 -9.09 -7.12
C GLU A 7 -6.39 -10.37 -6.56
N GLY A 8 -6.68 -11.35 -7.41
CA GLY A 8 -7.27 -12.66 -7.05
C GLY A 8 -6.26 -13.79 -6.80
N LEU A 9 -4.98 -13.48 -6.51
CA LEU A 9 -3.99 -14.47 -6.12
C LEU A 9 -4.19 -14.92 -4.67
N PHE A 10 -4.27 -16.23 -4.43
CA PHE A 10 -4.47 -16.82 -3.11
C PHE A 10 -3.36 -17.83 -2.77
N PRO A 11 -3.04 -18.03 -1.48
CA PRO A 11 -3.61 -17.33 -0.31
C PRO A 11 -3.04 -15.92 -0.14
N ALA A 12 -3.86 -14.96 0.30
CA ALA A 12 -3.47 -13.56 0.47
C ALA A 12 -4.05 -12.92 1.74
N ILE A 13 -3.37 -11.89 2.25
CA ILE A 13 -3.93 -10.99 3.27
C ILE A 13 -4.65 -9.85 2.54
N LEU A 14 -5.97 -9.80 2.66
CA LEU A 14 -6.82 -8.82 1.97
C LEU A 14 -6.77 -7.42 2.62
N GLY A 15 -7.57 -6.50 2.07
CA GLY A 15 -7.74 -5.14 2.57
C GLY A 15 -6.77 -4.15 1.93
N HIS A 16 -7.31 -3.02 1.47
CA HIS A 16 -6.52 -1.90 0.93
C HIS A 16 -6.92 -0.55 1.52
N GLU A 17 -8.05 -0.47 2.23
CA GLU A 17 -8.43 0.67 3.04
C GLU A 17 -7.99 0.45 4.48
N GLY A 18 -7.32 1.44 5.06
CA GLY A 18 -6.78 1.37 6.42
C GLY A 18 -6.11 2.66 6.84
N ALA A 19 -5.92 2.80 8.15
CA ALA A 19 -5.14 3.86 8.76
C ALA A 19 -4.36 3.26 9.94
N GLY A 20 -3.17 3.77 10.20
CA GLY A 20 -2.32 3.23 11.25
C GLY A 20 -1.16 4.13 11.62
N VAL A 21 -0.26 3.58 12.44
CA VAL A 21 0.93 4.27 12.91
C VAL A 21 2.15 3.54 12.37
N VAL A 22 3.15 4.29 11.89
CA VAL A 22 4.44 3.74 11.49
C VAL A 22 5.15 3.19 12.72
N VAL A 23 5.46 1.89 12.70
CA VAL A 23 6.13 1.21 13.82
C VAL A 23 7.64 1.18 13.68
N ASP A 24 8.14 1.13 12.44
CA ASP A 24 9.55 1.20 12.06
C ASP A 24 9.68 1.57 10.58
N VAL A 25 10.89 1.93 10.13
CA VAL A 25 11.18 2.28 8.74
C VAL A 25 12.46 1.58 8.24
N GLY A 26 12.46 1.23 6.95
CA GLY A 26 13.63 0.64 6.30
C GLY A 26 14.76 1.66 6.07
N LYS A 27 15.95 1.16 5.75
CA LYS A 27 17.10 2.00 5.39
C LYS A 27 16.76 2.90 4.18
N GLY A 28 17.02 4.20 4.31
CA GLY A 28 16.84 5.17 3.22
C GLY A 28 15.45 5.81 3.15
N VAL A 29 14.49 5.39 3.99
CA VAL A 29 13.20 6.07 4.13
C VAL A 29 13.40 7.46 4.74
N THR A 30 12.75 8.48 4.18
CA THR A 30 12.91 9.89 4.59
C THR A 30 11.60 10.65 4.76
N SER A 31 10.51 10.19 4.14
CA SER A 31 9.20 10.86 4.11
C SER A 31 8.32 10.56 5.32
N VAL A 32 8.59 9.47 6.04
CA VAL A 32 7.89 9.04 7.26
C VAL A 32 8.88 8.55 8.31
N LYS A 33 8.46 8.55 9.57
CA LYS A 33 9.23 8.00 10.70
C LYS A 33 8.32 7.29 11.70
N LYS A 34 8.92 6.50 12.61
CA LYS A 34 8.21 5.88 13.73
C LYS A 34 7.32 6.88 14.46
N GLY A 35 6.07 6.50 14.71
CA GLY A 35 5.05 7.32 15.37
C GLY A 35 4.22 8.20 14.42
N ASP A 36 4.60 8.33 13.14
CA ASP A 36 3.76 9.06 12.19
C ASP A 36 2.45 8.30 11.92
N HIS A 37 1.35 9.03 11.89
CA HIS A 37 0.06 8.52 11.46
C HIS A 37 0.04 8.47 9.93
N VAL A 38 -0.47 7.38 9.37
CA VAL A 38 -0.40 7.12 7.94
C VAL A 38 -1.64 6.41 7.40
N ILE A 39 -1.88 6.56 6.10
CA ILE A 39 -2.78 5.71 5.32
C ILE A 39 -1.99 4.99 4.21
N PRO A 40 -2.27 3.71 3.93
CA PRO A 40 -1.78 3.00 2.74
C PRO A 40 -2.30 3.62 1.45
N LEU A 41 -1.50 3.55 0.38
CA LEU A 41 -1.88 3.96 -0.96
C LEU A 41 -1.81 2.76 -1.90
N TYR A 42 -2.97 2.26 -2.34
CA TYR A 42 -3.00 1.25 -3.41
C TYR A 42 -2.37 1.81 -4.69
N THR A 43 -2.68 3.05 -5.08
CA THR A 43 -1.97 3.72 -6.16
C THR A 43 -0.86 4.59 -5.55
N PRO A 44 0.41 4.21 -5.66
CA PRO A 44 1.52 4.95 -5.05
C PRO A 44 1.78 6.27 -5.78
N GLU A 45 2.67 7.11 -5.23
CA GLU A 45 3.15 8.33 -5.88
C GLU A 45 4.68 8.42 -5.78
N CYS A 46 5.40 7.88 -6.77
CA CYS A 46 6.87 7.88 -6.74
C CYS A 46 7.52 9.23 -7.08
N ARG A 47 6.76 10.18 -7.64
CA ARG A 47 7.24 11.53 -8.06
C ARG A 47 8.38 11.56 -9.08
N GLN A 48 8.66 10.43 -9.73
CA GLN A 48 9.81 10.30 -10.66
C GLN A 48 9.43 9.66 -12.00
N CYS A 49 8.39 8.81 -12.04
CA CYS A 49 7.97 8.17 -13.28
C CYS A 49 7.21 9.13 -14.21
N PRO A 50 7.14 8.86 -15.52
CA PRO A 50 6.43 9.71 -16.48
C PRO A 50 4.99 10.03 -16.06
N SER A 51 4.25 9.06 -15.51
CA SER A 51 2.89 9.26 -15.01
C SER A 51 2.83 10.31 -13.91
N CYS A 52 3.65 10.19 -12.86
CA CYS A 52 3.69 11.14 -11.75
C CYS A 52 4.15 12.54 -12.20
N LEU A 53 5.04 12.64 -13.19
CA LEU A 53 5.53 13.92 -13.71
C LEU A 53 4.56 14.59 -14.70
N SER A 54 3.62 13.83 -15.27
CA SER A 54 2.78 14.29 -16.39
C SER A 54 1.76 15.37 -16.05
N ARG A 55 1.35 15.48 -14.78
CA ARG A 55 0.18 16.26 -14.31
C ARG A 55 -1.16 15.90 -14.98
N LYS A 56 -1.23 14.78 -15.69
CA LYS A 56 -2.44 14.31 -16.40
C LYS A 56 -3.09 13.09 -15.76
N THR A 57 -2.36 12.41 -14.88
CA THR A 57 -2.80 11.18 -14.23
C THR A 57 -2.15 11.06 -12.86
N ASN A 58 -2.81 10.32 -11.96
CA ASN A 58 -2.28 9.85 -10.68
C ASN A 58 -1.85 8.38 -10.71
N LEU A 59 -1.95 7.69 -11.85
CA LEU A 59 -1.65 6.26 -11.99
C LEU A 59 -0.15 6.01 -12.11
N CYS A 60 0.54 6.00 -10.95
CA CYS A 60 1.96 5.68 -10.89
C CYS A 60 2.25 4.27 -11.40
N THR A 61 3.33 4.13 -12.17
CA THR A 61 3.72 2.85 -12.79
C THR A 61 4.93 2.20 -12.11
N ALA A 62 5.54 2.85 -11.12
CA ALA A 62 6.84 2.47 -10.58
C ALA A 62 6.90 1.04 -10.00
N ILE A 63 5.83 0.59 -9.34
CA ILE A 63 5.77 -0.74 -8.71
C ILE A 63 4.59 -1.58 -9.19
N ARG A 64 3.91 -1.14 -10.27
CA ARG A 64 2.67 -1.79 -10.74
C ARG A 64 2.90 -3.25 -11.14
N ALA A 65 4.07 -3.56 -11.70
CA ALA A 65 4.42 -4.90 -12.16
C ALA A 65 4.46 -5.93 -11.02
N THR A 66 5.10 -5.60 -9.88
CA THR A 66 5.18 -6.51 -8.72
C THR A 66 3.90 -6.46 -7.88
N GLN A 67 3.27 -5.29 -7.77
CA GLN A 67 2.01 -5.14 -7.06
C GLN A 67 0.91 -6.03 -7.65
N GLY A 68 0.78 -6.06 -8.98
CA GLY A 68 -0.15 -6.96 -9.69
C GLY A 68 0.21 -8.45 -9.57
N GLN A 69 1.33 -8.79 -8.95
CA GLN A 69 1.73 -10.17 -8.65
C GLN A 69 1.56 -10.50 -7.15
N GLY A 70 1.06 -9.55 -6.35
CA GLY A 70 0.94 -9.68 -4.91
C GLY A 70 2.29 -9.69 -4.18
N LEU A 71 3.30 -9.00 -4.73
CA LEU A 71 4.67 -9.00 -4.23
C LEU A 71 5.19 -7.58 -3.98
N MET A 72 6.17 -7.47 -3.08
CA MET A 72 6.95 -6.25 -2.87
C MET A 72 7.83 -5.94 -4.10
N PRO A 73 8.38 -4.71 -4.22
CA PRO A 73 9.23 -4.34 -5.36
C PRO A 73 10.47 -5.23 -5.57
N ASP A 74 10.91 -5.93 -4.53
CA ASP A 74 12.02 -6.90 -4.59
C ASP A 74 11.58 -8.32 -5.02
N GLY A 75 10.31 -8.50 -5.41
CA GLY A 75 9.75 -9.78 -5.84
C GLY A 75 9.45 -10.76 -4.71
N SER A 76 9.53 -10.34 -3.45
CA SER A 76 9.26 -11.20 -2.29
C SER A 76 7.96 -10.82 -1.58
N SER A 77 7.47 -11.71 -0.71
CA SER A 77 6.38 -11.39 0.23
C SER A 77 6.97 -11.05 1.60
N ARG A 78 6.19 -10.30 2.40
CA ARG A 78 6.48 -10.03 3.82
C ARG A 78 5.60 -10.88 4.74
N PHE A 79 4.70 -11.67 4.16
CA PHE A 79 3.77 -12.52 4.90
C PHE A 79 4.05 -13.99 4.62
N SER A 80 4.01 -14.77 5.68
CA SER A 80 3.99 -16.23 5.66
C SER A 80 3.12 -16.76 6.78
N MET A 81 2.60 -17.96 6.59
CA MET A 81 1.95 -18.75 7.63
C MET A 81 2.67 -20.09 7.72
N GLY A 82 3.50 -20.26 8.76
CA GLY A 82 4.43 -21.38 8.80
C GLY A 82 5.43 -21.32 7.63
N LYS A 83 5.41 -22.35 6.77
CA LYS A 83 6.27 -22.43 5.58
C LYS A 83 5.60 -21.86 4.32
N ASP A 84 4.29 -21.61 4.37
CA ASP A 84 3.54 -21.18 3.21
C ASP A 84 3.61 -19.66 3.06
N LYS A 85 3.91 -19.21 1.84
CA LYS A 85 3.89 -17.80 1.47
C LYS A 85 2.45 -17.31 1.38
N LEU A 86 2.17 -16.14 1.93
CA LEU A 86 0.93 -15.41 1.67
C LEU A 86 1.23 -14.23 0.74
N PHE A 87 0.37 -13.96 -0.23
CA PHE A 87 0.51 -12.82 -1.12
C PHE A 87 0.00 -11.53 -0.48
N HIS A 88 0.53 -10.41 -0.95
CA HIS A 88 0.00 -9.09 -0.63
C HIS A 88 -1.22 -8.81 -1.50
N TYR A 89 -2.26 -8.23 -0.91
CA TYR A 89 -3.41 -7.73 -1.66
C TYR A 89 -3.24 -6.24 -1.92
N MET A 90 -3.28 -5.84 -3.21
CA MET A 90 -3.19 -4.43 -3.61
C MET A 90 -1.94 -3.70 -3.07
N GLY A 91 -0.90 -4.42 -2.66
CA GLY A 91 0.27 -3.83 -2.02
C GLY A 91 -0.01 -3.13 -0.67
N CYS A 92 -1.15 -3.41 -0.05
CA CYS A 92 -1.57 -2.80 1.22
C CYS A 92 -1.79 -3.86 2.32
N SER A 93 -2.62 -4.88 2.06
CA SER A 93 -2.87 -5.99 2.97
C SER A 93 -3.31 -5.56 4.38
N THR A 94 -4.33 -4.69 4.47
CA THR A 94 -4.74 -4.03 5.72
C THR A 94 -5.50 -4.92 6.71
N PHE A 95 -5.87 -6.15 6.34
CA PHE A 95 -6.48 -7.12 7.25
C PHE A 95 -5.42 -7.89 8.06
N SER A 96 -4.45 -7.17 8.60
CA SER A 96 -3.40 -7.66 9.50
C SER A 96 -3.06 -6.57 10.50
N ASN A 97 -2.68 -6.96 11.72
CA ASN A 97 -2.22 -6.01 12.75
C ASN A 97 -0.97 -5.24 12.32
N PHE A 98 -0.17 -5.82 11.42
CA PHE A 98 1.02 -5.17 10.84
C PHE A 98 1.10 -5.49 9.35
N THR A 99 1.53 -4.50 8.57
CA THR A 99 1.82 -4.64 7.14
C THR A 99 3.07 -3.84 6.80
N VAL A 100 3.72 -4.19 5.70
CA VAL A 100 4.96 -3.56 5.22
C VAL A 100 4.71 -3.02 3.82
N LEU A 101 4.88 -1.72 3.64
CA LEU A 101 4.66 -1.04 2.36
C LEU A 101 5.94 -0.35 1.88
N PRO A 102 6.11 -0.18 0.55
CA PRO A 102 7.08 0.75 0.01
C PRO A 102 6.80 2.18 0.49
N GLU A 103 7.85 2.97 0.71
CA GLU A 103 7.73 4.37 1.14
C GLU A 103 6.80 5.20 0.22
N ILE A 104 6.86 4.95 -1.09
CA ILE A 104 6.02 5.65 -2.09
C ILE A 104 4.53 5.26 -2.06
N ALA A 105 4.19 4.23 -1.27
CA ALA A 105 2.85 3.68 -1.15
C ALA A 105 2.23 3.96 0.23
N VAL A 106 2.74 4.97 0.95
CA VAL A 106 2.20 5.41 2.24
C VAL A 106 2.15 6.93 2.27
N ALA A 107 1.03 7.48 2.76
CA ALA A 107 0.88 8.91 2.98
C ALA A 107 0.84 9.21 4.47
N LYS A 108 1.69 10.14 4.92
CA LYS A 108 1.57 10.74 6.24
C LYS A 108 0.31 11.59 6.33
N VAL A 109 -0.41 11.45 7.42
CA VAL A 109 -1.65 12.20 7.71
C VAL A 109 -1.51 13.01 9.00
N ASN A 110 -2.49 13.88 9.25
CA ASN A 110 -2.56 14.64 10.49
C ASN A 110 -2.71 13.67 11.69
N PRO A 111 -1.86 13.78 12.74
CA PRO A 111 -1.96 12.90 13.91
C PRO A 111 -3.30 13.02 14.67
N ASP A 112 -4.00 14.15 14.57
CA ASP A 112 -5.30 14.36 15.23
C ASP A 112 -6.47 13.74 14.46
N ALA A 113 -6.21 13.22 13.25
CA ALA A 113 -7.25 12.67 12.40
C ALA A 113 -7.65 11.24 12.87
N PRO A 114 -8.94 10.99 13.14
CA PRO A 114 -9.38 9.75 13.75
C PRO A 114 -9.40 8.59 12.72
N PHE A 115 -8.74 7.49 13.07
CA PHE A 115 -8.50 6.35 12.16
C PHE A 115 -9.77 5.65 11.67
N ASP A 116 -10.81 5.59 12.50
CA ASP A 116 -12.13 5.04 12.18
C ASP A 116 -12.89 5.87 11.12
N LYS A 117 -12.40 7.06 10.78
CA LYS A 117 -12.96 7.91 9.71
C LYS A 117 -12.02 8.04 8.52
N ILE A 118 -10.74 8.29 8.75
CA ILE A 118 -9.82 8.58 7.64
C ILE A 118 -9.39 7.34 6.88
N CYS A 119 -9.63 6.13 7.39
CA CYS A 119 -9.33 4.89 6.65
C CYS A 119 -10.04 4.84 5.30
N TYR A 120 -11.25 5.40 5.19
CA TYR A 120 -12.04 5.46 3.95
C TYR A 120 -11.45 6.41 2.89
N ILE A 121 -10.57 7.34 3.29
CA ILE A 121 -9.85 8.24 2.37
C ILE A 121 -8.79 7.45 1.58
N GLY A 122 -8.41 6.25 2.02
CA GLY A 122 -7.47 5.39 1.30
C GLY A 122 -7.99 4.84 -0.04
N CYS A 123 -9.31 4.84 -0.26
CA CYS A 123 -9.89 4.44 -1.55
C CYS A 123 -11.30 5.01 -1.77
N GLY A 124 -12.34 4.45 -1.14
CA GLY A 124 -13.74 4.68 -1.50
C GLY A 124 -14.16 6.16 -1.53
N VAL A 125 -13.86 6.91 -0.46
CA VAL A 125 -14.26 8.33 -0.37
C VAL A 125 -13.57 9.20 -1.41
N THR A 126 -12.32 8.93 -1.73
CA THR A 126 -11.55 9.71 -2.71
C THR A 126 -11.85 9.34 -4.16
N THR A 127 -12.33 8.12 -4.39
CA THR A 127 -12.62 7.61 -5.74
C THR A 127 -13.99 8.06 -6.22
N GLY A 128 -14.98 8.11 -5.32
CA GLY A 128 -16.37 8.45 -5.62
C GLY A 128 -17.28 7.22 -5.65
#